data_AF-A0A9I9CEJ7-F1
#
_entry.id   AF-A0A9I9CEJ7-F1
#
_cell.length_a   1.000
_cell.length_b   1.000
_cell.length_c   1.000
_cell.angle_alpha   90.00
_cell.angle_beta   90.00
_cell.angle_gamma   90.00
#
_symmetry.space_group_name_H-M   'P 1'
#
loop_
_entity.id
_entity.type
_entity.pdbx_description
1 polymer ?
#
loop_
_entity_poly.entity_id
_entity_poly.type
_entity_poly.pdbx_seq_one_letter_code
_entity_poly.pdbx_strand_id
1 'polypeptide(L)'
;MEIQPFCFAAASGVVRIAELMVEKNQDLPLIRGFNNAVTPLFIAVSNKCTEMVPYLLSITDLDQLDYQEENELLIATIHRDFYDISLWILQRYPYLAIMKDTNEETALHVMARKPSAMDVTKQLSSWTLFIDST
;
A
#
# COMPACT_ATOMS: atom_id res chain seq x y z
N MET A 1 -9.60 20.31 -15.40
CA MET A 1 -10.25 19.14 -14.77
C MET A 1 -9.96 17.86 -15.58
N GLU A 2 -8.76 17.71 -16.15
CA GLU A 2 -8.51 16.65 -17.14
C GLU A 2 -7.58 15.53 -16.65
N ILE A 3 -6.99 15.67 -15.46
CA ILE A 3 -5.94 14.76 -14.96
C ILE A 3 -6.48 13.60 -14.11
N GLN A 4 -7.80 13.46 -14.04
CA GLN A 4 -8.52 12.55 -13.13
C GLN A 4 -9.01 11.21 -13.71
N PRO A 5 -9.21 11.02 -15.03
CA PRO A 5 -9.78 9.77 -15.55
C PRO A 5 -8.99 8.52 -15.14
N PHE A 6 -7.66 8.60 -15.08
CA PHE A 6 -6.82 7.47 -14.71
C PHE A 6 -6.93 7.13 -13.21
N CYS A 7 -7.05 8.15 -12.36
CA CYS A 7 -7.34 7.97 -10.94
C CYS A 7 -8.72 7.33 -10.71
N PHE A 8 -9.72 7.66 -11.52
CA PHE A 8 -11.03 6.99 -11.47
C PHE A 8 -10.95 5.53 -11.93
N ALA A 9 -10.17 5.24 -12.98
CA ALA A 9 -9.91 3.86 -13.39
C ALA A 9 -9.25 3.07 -12.26
N ALA A 10 -8.21 3.63 -11.63
CA ALA A 10 -7.54 3.05 -10.47
C ALA A 10 -8.49 2.78 -9.30
N ALA A 11 -9.34 3.76 -8.94
CA ALA A 11 -10.34 3.62 -7.88
C ALA A 11 -11.43 2.58 -8.19
N SER A 12 -11.78 2.42 -9.47
CA SER A 12 -12.78 1.45 -9.91
C SER A 12 -12.27 0.01 -9.92
N GLY A 13 -10.95 -0.19 -9.96
CA GLY A 13 -10.32 -1.50 -10.12
C GLY A 13 -10.43 -2.11 -11.53
N VAL A 14 -10.96 -1.40 -12.52
CA VAL A 14 -11.10 -1.91 -13.89
C VAL A 14 -9.76 -1.81 -14.65
N VAL A 15 -8.92 -2.83 -14.49
CA VAL A 15 -7.57 -2.91 -15.10
C VAL A 15 -7.59 -2.64 -16.60
N ARG A 16 -8.56 -3.20 -17.31
CA ARG A 16 -8.66 -3.04 -18.77
C ARG A 16 -8.78 -1.59 -19.22
N ILE A 17 -9.48 -0.74 -18.45
CA ILE A 17 -9.60 0.68 -18.77
C ILE A 17 -8.25 1.37 -18.52
N ALA A 18 -7.58 1.06 -17.41
CA ALA A 18 -6.26 1.61 -17.11
C ALA A 18 -5.21 1.24 -18.17
N GLU A 19 -5.20 -0.01 -18.65
CA GLU A 19 -4.34 -0.47 -19.75
C GLU A 19 -4.51 0.39 -21.01
N LEU A 20 -5.75 0.56 -21.47
CA LEU A 20 -6.06 1.34 -22.68
C LEU A 20 -5.63 2.82 -22.53
N MET A 21 -5.67 3.35 -21.31
CA MET A 21 -5.21 4.71 -21.04
C MET A 21 -3.69 4.81 -21.03
N VAL A 22 -2.98 3.85 -20.43
CA VAL A 22 -1.51 3.80 -20.39
C VAL A 22 -0.91 3.58 -21.78
N GLU A 23 -1.59 2.81 -22.64
CA GLU A 23 -1.24 2.70 -24.06
C GLU A 23 -1.22 4.07 -24.78
N LYS A 24 -2.02 5.04 -24.33
CA LYS A 24 -2.08 6.39 -24.89
C LYS A 24 -1.09 7.34 -24.23
N ASN A 25 -0.84 7.17 -22.94
CA ASN A 25 0.11 7.99 -22.19
C ASN A 25 0.73 7.18 -21.06
N GLN A 26 2.01 6.84 -21.22
CA GLN A 26 2.77 6.02 -20.28
C GLN A 26 3.09 6.73 -18.96
N ASP A 27 2.97 8.07 -18.89
CA ASP A 27 3.26 8.85 -17.68
C ASP A 27 2.07 8.87 -16.69
N LEU A 28 0.88 8.42 -17.11
CA LEU A 28 -0.32 8.42 -16.28
C LEU A 28 -0.16 7.78 -14.89
N PRO A 29 0.60 6.67 -14.71
CA PRO A 29 0.79 6.08 -13.40
C PRO A 29 1.51 6.98 -12.39
N LEU A 30 2.26 7.99 -12.85
CA LEU A 30 3.00 8.95 -12.01
C LEU A 30 2.24 10.27 -11.82
N ILE A 31 1.22 10.52 -12.64
CA ILE A 31 0.45 11.76 -12.55
C ILE A 31 -0.50 11.68 -11.35
N ARG A 32 -0.24 12.54 -10.37
CA ARG A 32 -1.00 12.61 -9.12
C ARG A 32 -2.40 13.19 -9.36
N GLY A 33 -3.40 12.54 -8.78
CA GLY A 33 -4.78 12.98 -8.78
C GLY A 33 -5.13 13.90 -7.62
N PHE A 34 -6.38 14.36 -7.60
CA PHE A 34 -7.01 15.08 -6.47
C PHE A 34 -6.13 16.22 -5.91
N ASN A 35 -5.95 17.28 -6.71
CA ASN A 35 -5.09 18.42 -6.38
C ASN A 35 -3.61 18.04 -6.20
N ASN A 36 -3.12 17.09 -7.01
CA ASN A 36 -1.73 16.63 -6.99
C ASN A 36 -1.31 16.01 -5.64
N ALA A 37 -2.27 15.43 -4.92
CA ALA A 37 -2.05 14.94 -3.55
C ALA A 37 -1.74 13.44 -3.47
N VAL A 38 -2.23 12.63 -4.41
CA VAL A 38 -2.13 11.17 -4.32
C VAL A 38 -1.86 10.51 -5.66
N THR A 39 -1.09 9.44 -5.64
CA THR A 39 -0.82 8.63 -6.83
C THR A 39 -1.97 7.68 -7.16
N PRO A 40 -2.14 7.28 -8.43
CA PRO A 40 -3.09 6.23 -8.82
C PRO A 40 -2.90 4.93 -8.04
N LEU A 41 -1.65 4.55 -7.75
CA LEU A 41 -1.33 3.35 -6.97
C LEU A 41 -1.86 3.46 -5.53
N PHE A 42 -1.63 4.59 -4.85
CA PHE A 42 -2.18 4.84 -3.52
C PHE A 42 -3.71 4.74 -3.51
N ILE A 43 -4.38 5.28 -4.53
CA ILE A 43 -5.83 5.20 -4.68
C ILE A 43 -6.30 3.75 -4.81
N ALA A 44 -5.65 2.94 -5.65
CA ALA A 44 -6.00 1.52 -5.83
C ALA A 44 -5.83 0.72 -4.53
N VAL A 45 -4.72 0.94 -3.80
CA VAL A 45 -4.49 0.34 -2.48
C VAL A 45 -5.60 0.77 -1.51
N SER A 46 -5.87 2.07 -1.42
CA SER A 46 -6.88 2.64 -0.52
C SER A 46 -8.30 2.14 -0.79
N ASN A 47 -8.62 1.76 -2.03
CA ASN A 47 -9.91 1.16 -2.43
C ASN A 47 -9.89 -0.38 -2.41
N LYS A 48 -8.79 -1.02 -2.01
CA LYS A 48 -8.62 -2.49 -1.99
C LYS A 48 -8.87 -3.15 -3.35
N CYS A 49 -8.44 -2.51 -4.43
CA CYS A 49 -8.58 -3.02 -5.79
C CYS A 49 -7.52 -4.10 -6.08
N THR A 50 -7.75 -5.34 -5.65
CA THR A 50 -6.76 -6.43 -5.61
C THR A 50 -6.09 -6.73 -6.95
N GLU A 51 -6.79 -6.60 -8.08
CA GLU A 51 -6.21 -6.81 -9.42
C GLU A 51 -5.49 -5.58 -9.96
N MET A 52 -5.91 -4.37 -9.55
CA MET A 52 -5.35 -3.12 -10.02
C MET A 52 -4.02 -2.78 -9.35
N VAL A 53 -3.87 -3.12 -8.06
CA VAL A 53 -2.64 -2.87 -7.31
C VAL A 53 -1.42 -3.53 -7.95
N PRO A 54 -1.38 -4.84 -8.26
CA PRO A 54 -0.22 -5.47 -8.89
C PRO A 54 0.03 -4.92 -10.30
N TYR A 55 -1.03 -4.59 -11.04
CA TYR A 55 -0.89 -3.92 -12.34
C TYR A 55 -0.18 -2.57 -12.20
N LEU A 56 -0.65 -1.68 -11.32
CA LEU A 56 -0.04 -0.37 -11.10
C LEU A 56 1.39 -0.50 -10.54
N LEU A 57 1.66 -1.44 -9.63
CA LEU A 57 3.01 -1.72 -9.16
C LEU A 57 3.97 -2.12 -10.29
N SER A 58 3.48 -2.79 -11.33
CA SER A 58 4.30 -3.22 -12.46
C SER A 58 4.66 -2.11 -13.45
N ILE A 59 3.93 -0.99 -13.43
CA ILE A 59 4.08 0.11 -14.40
C ILE A 59 4.43 1.46 -13.77
N THR A 60 4.29 1.61 -12.45
CA THR A 60 4.67 2.83 -11.74
C THR A 60 6.14 2.75 -11.36
N ASP A 61 6.91 3.74 -11.80
CA ASP A 61 8.29 3.95 -11.34
C ASP A 61 8.30 4.50 -9.91
N LEU A 62 8.42 3.60 -8.93
CA LEU A 62 8.34 3.96 -7.51
C LEU A 62 9.51 4.84 -7.05
N ASP A 63 10.62 4.91 -7.80
CA ASP A 63 11.77 5.76 -7.45
C ASP A 63 11.48 7.26 -7.68
N GLN A 64 10.33 7.60 -8.26
CA GLN A 64 9.82 8.97 -8.39
C GLN A 64 8.83 9.37 -7.29
N LEU A 65 8.58 8.48 -6.34
CA LEU A 65 7.86 8.83 -5.11
C LEU A 65 8.83 9.56 -4.18
N ASP A 66 8.32 10.55 -3.46
CA ASP A 66 9.05 11.10 -2.33
C ASP A 66 8.90 10.23 -1.08
N TYR A 67 9.72 10.52 -0.06
CA TYR A 67 9.75 9.75 1.19
C TYR A 67 8.41 9.74 1.93
N GLN A 68 7.58 10.77 1.74
CA GLN A 68 6.25 10.85 2.35
C GLN A 68 5.27 9.93 1.61
N GLU A 69 5.28 9.95 0.28
CA GLU A 69 4.44 9.09 -0.55
C GLU A 69 4.76 7.60 -0.37
N GLU A 70 6.04 7.24 -0.25
CA GLU A 70 6.47 5.87 0.04
C GLU A 70 5.96 5.39 1.39
N ASN A 71 6.07 6.23 2.43
CA ASN A 71 5.57 5.93 3.76
C ASN A 71 4.04 5.81 3.77
N GLU A 72 3.33 6.74 3.14
CA GLU A 72 1.88 6.70 3.02
C GLU A 72 1.40 5.46 2.29
N LEU A 73 2.09 5.05 1.22
CA LEU A 73 1.80 3.81 0.50
C LEU A 73 2.01 2.58 1.40
N LEU A 74 3.12 2.50 2.13
CA LEU A 74 3.37 1.42 3.10
C LEU A 74 2.25 1.34 4.14
N ILE A 75 1.92 2.46 4.78
CA ILE A 75 0.88 2.52 5.81
C ILE A 75 -0.49 2.16 5.23
N ALA A 76 -0.80 2.58 4.00
CA ALA A 76 -2.03 2.21 3.32
C ALA A 76 -2.13 0.70 3.05
N THR A 77 -1.04 0.06 2.61
CA THR A 77 -1.03 -1.41 2.39
C THR A 77 -1.30 -2.18 3.67
N ILE A 78 -0.71 -1.76 4.80
CA ILE A 78 -0.96 -2.34 6.14
C ILE A 78 -2.43 -2.17 6.54
N HIS A 79 -2.98 -0.96 6.40
CA HIS A 79 -4.38 -0.70 6.71
C HIS A 79 -5.34 -1.55 5.88
N ARG A 80 -4.95 -1.93 4.66
CA ARG A 80 -5.78 -2.68 3.70
C ARG A 80 -5.48 -4.17 3.61
N ASP A 81 -4.59 -4.67 4.49
CA ASP A 81 -4.20 -6.08 4.61
C ASP A 81 -3.42 -6.63 3.41
N PHE A 82 -2.75 -5.77 2.64
CA PHE A 82 -1.82 -6.17 1.56
C PHE A 82 -0.43 -6.47 2.14
N TYR A 83 -0.34 -7.43 3.06
CA TYR A 83 0.88 -7.67 3.84
C TYR A 83 2.08 -8.15 3.01
N ASP A 84 1.82 -8.89 1.94
CA ASP A 84 2.80 -9.28 0.93
C ASP A 84 3.43 -8.05 0.26
N ILE A 85 2.60 -7.08 -0.13
CA ILE A 85 3.04 -5.81 -0.72
C ILE A 85 3.72 -4.95 0.34
N SER A 86 3.20 -4.88 1.57
CA SER A 86 3.85 -4.15 2.67
C SER A 86 5.27 -4.67 2.93
N LEU A 87 5.45 -6.00 2.94
CA LEU A 87 6.75 -6.63 3.12
C LEU A 87 7.67 -6.31 1.94
N TRP A 88 7.17 -6.38 0.71
CA TRP A 88 7.94 -6.02 -0.48
C TRP A 88 8.40 -4.55 -0.47
N ILE A 89 7.53 -3.61 -0.08
CA ILE A 89 7.88 -2.19 0.08
C ILE A 89 8.97 -2.02 1.13
N LEU A 90 8.87 -2.67 2.29
CA LEU A 90 9.88 -2.60 3.35
C LEU A 90 11.24 -3.20 2.93
N GLN A 91 11.24 -4.26 2.13
CA GLN A 91 12.46 -4.83 1.57
C GLN A 91 13.13 -3.87 0.58
N ARG A 92 12.33 -3.15 -0.21
CA ARG A 92 12.80 -2.14 -1.17
C ARG A 92 13.29 -0.87 -0.48
N TYR A 93 12.58 -0.40 0.54
CA TYR A 93 12.85 0.85 1.26
C TYR A 93 13.00 0.62 2.77
N PRO A 94 14.14 0.06 3.24
CA PRO A 94 14.30 -0.34 4.64
C PRO A 94 14.19 0.80 5.67
N TYR A 95 14.45 2.05 5.27
CA TYR A 95 14.33 3.21 6.17
C TYR A 95 12.88 3.47 6.61
N LEU A 96 11.89 3.02 5.84
CA LEU A 96 10.48 3.17 6.20
C LEU A 96 10.12 2.39 7.47
N ALA A 97 10.90 1.37 7.86
CA ALA A 97 10.65 0.59 9.08
C ALA A 97 10.71 1.46 10.35
N ILE A 98 11.52 2.52 10.34
CA ILE A 98 11.72 3.45 11.46
C ILE A 98 11.15 4.84 11.20
N MET A 99 10.66 5.09 9.98
CA MET A 99 10.04 6.35 9.63
C MET A 99 8.75 6.53 10.44
N LYS A 100 8.54 7.75 10.93
CA LYS A 100 7.36 8.13 11.71
C LYS A 100 6.42 8.96 10.85
N ASP A 101 5.13 8.69 10.96
CA ASP A 101 4.09 9.53 10.38
C ASP A 101 3.84 10.80 11.22
N THR A 102 2.81 11.55 10.86
CA THR A 102 2.40 12.79 11.57
C THR A 102 1.90 12.54 13.00
N ASN A 103 1.58 11.30 13.36
CA ASN A 103 1.20 10.88 14.72
C ASN A 103 2.37 10.29 15.50
N GLU A 104 3.60 10.41 14.99
CA GLU A 104 4.82 9.78 15.49
C GLU A 104 4.82 8.24 15.45
N GLU A 105 3.93 7.64 14.66
CA GLU A 105 3.76 6.19 14.54
C GLU A 105 4.64 5.64 13.42
N THR A 106 5.29 4.50 13.67
CA THR A 106 5.96 3.72 12.63
C THR A 106 5.02 2.68 12.03
N ALA A 107 5.40 2.07 10.91
CA ALA A 107 4.69 0.95 10.32
C ALA A 107 4.38 -0.17 11.33
N LEU A 108 5.30 -0.44 12.27
CA LEU A 108 5.09 -1.44 13.33
C LEU A 108 4.01 -1.03 14.33
N HIS A 109 3.96 0.25 14.73
CA HIS A 109 2.89 0.77 15.59
C HIS A 109 1.52 0.59 14.92
N VAL A 110 1.42 0.93 13.63
CA VAL A 110 0.17 0.77 12.86
C VAL A 110 -0.23 -0.70 12.75
N MET A 111 0.72 -1.61 12.47
CA MET A 111 0.47 -3.05 12.41
C MET A 111 -0.04 -3.62 13.75
N ALA A 112 0.55 -3.20 14.88
CA ALA A 112 0.20 -3.72 16.20
C ALA A 112 -1.26 -3.44 16.61
N ARG A 113 -1.87 -2.37 16.07
CA ARG A 113 -3.28 -2.03 16.32
C ARG A 113 -4.27 -2.85 15.49
N LYS A 114 -3.80 -3.63 14.51
CA LYS A 114 -4.70 -4.43 13.68
C LYS A 114 -5.22 -5.64 14.49
N PRO A 115 -6.55 -5.85 14.57
CA PRO A 115 -7.13 -6.97 15.31
C PRO A 115 -6.62 -8.34 14.83
N SER A 116 -6.33 -8.48 13.54
CA SER A 116 -5.75 -9.68 12.93
C SER A 116 -4.35 -10.02 13.47
N ALA A 117 -3.51 -9.02 13.76
CA ALA A 117 -2.20 -9.23 14.36
C ALA A 117 -2.31 -9.72 15.81
N MET A 118 -3.33 -9.27 16.55
CA MET A 118 -3.61 -9.72 17.90
C MET A 118 -4.12 -11.17 17.96
N ASP A 119 -4.73 -11.67 16.88
CA ASP A 119 -5.17 -13.07 16.82
C ASP A 119 -3.98 -14.01 16.58
N VAL A 120 -2.98 -13.57 15.79
CA VAL A 120 -1.71 -14.30 15.63
C VAL A 120 -0.95 -14.39 16.96
N THR A 121 -0.93 -13.32 17.76
CA THR A 121 -0.26 -13.36 19.08
C THR A 121 -1.01 -14.22 20.10
N LYS A 122 -2.35 -14.29 20.03
CA LYS A 122 -3.16 -15.26 20.81
C LYS A 122 -2.90 -16.71 20.39
N GLN A 123 -2.72 -16.96 19.10
CA GLN A 123 -2.32 -18.30 18.66
C GLN A 123 -0.93 -18.63 19.22
N LEU A 124 0.06 -17.74 19.10
CA LEU A 124 1.40 -17.95 19.64
C LEU A 124 1.42 -18.19 21.15
N SER A 125 0.61 -17.47 21.93
CA SER A 125 0.49 -17.72 23.39
C SER A 125 -0.17 -19.07 23.71
N SER A 126 -1.02 -19.59 22.81
CA SER A 126 -1.60 -20.93 22.96
C SER A 126 -0.57 -22.02 22.73
N TRP A 127 0.47 -21.77 21.92
CA TRP A 127 1.58 -22.70 21.70
C TRP A 127 2.56 -22.74 22.87
N THR A 128 2.80 -21.61 23.57
CA THR A 128 3.69 -21.59 24.75
C THR A 128 3.09 -22.33 25.95
N LEU A 129 1.75 -22.37 26.07
CA LEU A 129 1.05 -23.17 27.10
C LEU A 129 1.23 -24.69 26.96
N PHE A 130 1.55 -25.18 25.75
CA PHE A 130 1.83 -26.60 25.54
C PHE A 130 3.27 -26.99 25.90
N ILE A 131 4.21 -26.04 25.87
CA ILE A 131 5.63 -26.30 26.13
C ILE A 131 5.92 -26.29 27.64
N ASP A 132 5.15 -25.55 28.43
CA ASP A 132 5.31 -25.44 29.89
C ASP A 132 4.49 -26.47 30.70
N SER A 133 3.96 -27.52 30.06
CA SER A 133 3.12 -28.56 30.71
C SER A 133 3.78 -29.95 30.81
N THR A 134 5.11 -30.05 30.75
CA THR A 134 5.86 -31.30 31.01
C THR A 134 6.84 -31.14 32.16
#